data_AF-A0A091CAI6-F1
#
_entry.id   AF-A0A091CAI6-F1
#
_cell.length_a   1.000
_cell.length_b   1.000
_cell.length_c   1.000
_cell.angle_alpha   90.00
_cell.angle_beta   90.00
_cell.angle_gamma   90.00
#
_symmetry.space_group_name_H-M   'P 1'
#
loop_
_entity.id
_entity.type
_entity.pdbx_description
1 polymer ?
#
loop_
_entity_poly.entity_id
_entity_poly.type
_entity_poly.pdbx_seq_one_letter_code
_entity_poly.pdbx_strand_id
1 'polypeptide(L)' 'MAKLNGTKVVTNKVRLSFAHVLEPHAFEGQEPKYSTMVLIPKSDEETIKSIKSAIKNRI' A
#
# COMPACT_ATOMS: atom_id res chain seq x y z
N MET A 1 3.09 14.67 -0.54
CA MET A 1 1.97 14.81 0.41
C MET A 1 1.03 13.67 0.15
N ALA A 2 0.76 12.89 1.19
CA ALA A 2 -0.13 11.75 1.07
C ALA A 2 -1.56 12.25 0.81
N LYS A 3 -2.27 11.66 -0.14
CA LYS A 3 -3.63 12.10 -0.53
C LYS A 3 -4.64 11.00 -0.26
N LEU A 4 -5.71 11.35 0.46
CA LEU A 4 -6.85 10.49 0.74
C LEU A 4 -8.06 10.94 -0.09
N ASN A 5 -8.58 10.07 -0.95
CA ASN A 5 -9.81 10.28 -1.73
C ASN A 5 -10.76 9.09 -1.49
N GLY A 6 -11.72 9.22 -0.59
CA GLY A 6 -12.55 8.09 -0.15
C GLY A 6 -11.70 7.05 0.58
N THR A 7 -11.62 5.82 0.05
CA THR A 7 -10.75 4.75 0.57
C THR A 7 -9.38 4.66 -0.16
N LYS A 8 -9.16 5.48 -1.19
CA LYS A 8 -7.89 5.51 -1.94
C LYS A 8 -6.85 6.34 -1.21
N VAL A 9 -5.68 5.76 -0.98
CA VAL A 9 -4.50 6.44 -0.40
C VAL A 9 -3.38 6.50 -1.42
N VAL A 10 -2.82 7.70 -1.63
CA VAL A 10 -1.53 7.89 -2.29
C VAL A 10 -0.49 8.15 -1.20
N THR A 11 0.55 7.32 -1.11
CA THR A 11 1.60 7.44 -0.08
C THR A 11 2.62 8.51 -0.43
N ASN A 12 3.41 8.97 0.56
CA ASN A 12 4.67 9.66 0.31
C ASN A 12 5.77 8.67 -0.12
N LYS A 13 7.05 9.08 -0.05
CA LYS A 13 8.19 8.23 -0.39
C LYS A 13 8.28 7.04 0.58
N VAL A 14 8.12 5.84 0.03
CA VAL A 14 8.13 4.55 0.75
C VAL A 14 9.16 3.62 0.14
N ARG A 15 9.50 2.53 0.83
CA ARG A 15 10.35 1.47 0.29
C ARG A 15 9.49 0.29 -0.13
N LEU A 16 9.69 -0.20 -1.34
CA LEU A 16 9.07 -1.44 -1.81
C LEU A 16 9.97 -2.63 -1.46
N SER A 17 9.35 -3.71 -1.02
CA SER A 17 9.95 -5.03 -0.83
C SER A 17 9.10 -6.07 -1.55
N PHE A 18 9.70 -7.18 -2.00
CA PHE A 18 8.99 -8.22 -2.79
C PHE A 18 8.15 -7.61 -3.93
N ALA A 19 8.78 -6.77 -4.76
CA ALA A 19 8.08 -5.96 -5.76
C ALA A 19 7.83 -6.74 -7.05
N HIS A 20 6.69 -7.43 -7.11
CA HIS A 20 6.15 -8.10 -8.29
C HIS A 20 5.23 -7.14 -9.06
N VAL A 21 5.81 -6.05 -9.57
CA VAL A 21 5.07 -4.98 -10.28
C VAL A 21 5.25 -5.02 -11.79
N LEU A 22 6.29 -5.71 -12.27
CA LEU A 22 6.57 -5.89 -13.70
C LEU A 22 5.97 -7.19 -14.22
N GLU A 23 6.01 -8.25 -13.42
CA GLU A 23 5.49 -9.57 -13.74
C GLU A 23 4.68 -10.10 -12.54
N PRO A 24 3.55 -10.80 -12.78
CA PRO A 24 2.72 -11.32 -11.72
C PRO A 24 3.43 -12.49 -11.02
N HIS A 25 3.25 -12.60 -9.71
CA HIS A 25 3.83 -13.67 -8.91
C HIS A 25 2.73 -14.44 -8.18
N ALA A 26 2.86 -15.76 -8.14
CA ALA A 26 1.99 -16.65 -7.41
C ALA A 26 2.72 -17.22 -6.21
N PHE A 27 2.06 -17.20 -5.05
CA PHE A 27 2.42 -18.09 -3.96
C PHE A 27 1.84 -19.48 -4.25
N GLU A 28 2.40 -20.52 -3.62
CA GLU A 28 2.05 -21.91 -3.90
C GLU A 28 0.54 -22.16 -3.83
N GLY A 29 -0.06 -22.58 -4.95
CA GLY A 29 -1.49 -22.85 -5.08
C GLY A 29 -2.40 -21.62 -5.31
N GLN A 30 -1.85 -20.42 -5.53
CA GLN A 30 -2.65 -19.22 -5.85
C GLN A 30 -2.50 -18.77 -7.29
N GLU A 31 -3.50 -18.04 -7.78
CA GLU A 31 -3.43 -17.36 -9.08
C GLU A 31 -2.35 -16.25 -9.06
N PRO A 32 -1.52 -16.11 -10.12
CA PRO A 32 -0.50 -15.07 -10.20
C PRO A 32 -1.09 -13.67 -10.08
N LYS A 33 -0.51 -12.83 -9.21
CA LYS A 33 -0.95 -11.44 -9.01
C LYS A 33 0.22 -10.47 -8.97
N TYR A 34 -0.03 -9.25 -9.41
CA TYR A 34 0.87 -8.13 -9.14
C TYR A 34 0.78 -7.75 -7.67
N SER A 35 1.92 -7.73 -6.99
CA SER A 35 1.96 -7.50 -5.55
C SER A 35 3.26 -6.82 -5.14
N THR A 36 3.20 -6.10 -4.02
CA THR A 36 4.39 -5.58 -3.37
C THR A 36 4.12 -5.36 -1.89
N MET A 37 5.17 -5.49 -1.08
CA MET A 37 5.16 -5.08 0.31
C MET A 37 5.63 -3.63 0.41
N VAL A 38 4.72 -2.75 0.84
CA VAL A 38 5.01 -1.33 1.03
C VAL A 38 5.48 -1.09 2.47
N LEU A 39 6.74 -0.71 2.63
CA LEU A 39 7.34 -0.36 3.92
C LEU A 39 7.25 1.16 4.12
N ILE A 40 6.45 1.56 5.10
CA ILE A 40 6.22 2.97 5.45
C ILE A 40 7.09 3.34 6.66
N PRO A 41 7.95 4.37 6.57
CA PRO A 41 8.71 4.87 7.71
C PRO A 41 7.77 5.30 8.85
N LYS A 42 8.11 5.00 10.10
CA LYS A 42 7.29 5.40 11.26
C LYS A 42 7.16 6.92 11.42
N SER A 43 8.13 7.67 10.91
CA SER A 43 8.13 9.14 10.88
C SER A 43 7.13 9.73 9.88
N ASP A 44 6.62 8.95 8.93
CA ASP A 44 5.62 9.40 7.95
C ASP A 44 4.21 9.29 8.54
N GLU A 45 3.95 10.14 9.54
CA GLU A 45 2.68 10.19 10.25
C GLU A 45 1.50 10.55 9.32
N GLU A 46 1.76 11.32 8.26
CA GLU A 46 0.77 11.71 7.26
C GLU A 46 0.22 10.48 6.53
N THR A 47 1.09 9.66 5.93
CA THR A 47 0.67 8.44 5.23
C THR A 47 -0.02 7.47 6.20
N ILE A 48 0.50 7.29 7.42
CA ILE A 48 -0.08 6.41 8.43
C ILE A 48 -1.50 6.86 8.80
N LYS A 49 -1.70 8.17 9.02
CA LYS A 49 -3.01 8.74 9.35
C LYS A 49 -3.98 8.56 8.19
N SER A 50 -3.57 8.83 6.95
CA SER A 50 -4.41 8.64 5.76
C SER A 50 -4.87 7.18 5.61
N ILE A 51 -3.98 6.21 5.84
CA ILE A 51 -4.34 4.77 5.79
C ILE A 51 -5.36 4.43 6.88
N LYS A 52 -5.12 4.86 8.13
CA LYS A 52 -6.06 4.62 9.23
C LYS A 52 -7.44 5.23 8.96
N SER A 53 -7.48 6.44 8.41
CA SER A 53 -8.72 7.11 8.00
C SER A 53 -9.42 6.37 6.86
N ALA A 54 -8.69 5.91 5.84
CA ALA A 54 -9.24 5.12 4.74
C ALA A 54 -9.91 3.83 5.22
N ILE A 55 -9.26 3.12 6.16
CA ILE A 55 -9.79 1.89 6.76
C ILE A 55 -11.07 2.18 7.55
N LYS A 56 -11.08 3.25 8.36
CA LYS A 56 -12.26 3.65 9.14
C LYS A 56 -13.46 4.01 8.25
N ASN A 57 -13.20 4.61 7.09
CA ASN A 57 -14.24 5.07 6.17
C ASN A 57 -14.70 3.97 5.18
N ARG A 58 -14.27 2.71 5.36
CA ARG A 58 -14.72 1.56 4.55
C ARG A 58 -16.15 1.15 4.94
N ILE A 59 -17.14 1.92 4.53
CA ILE A 59 -18.57 1.59 4.58
C ILE A 59 -19.12 1.77 3.18
#